data_AF-A0A4R4UXD0-F1
#
_entry.id   AF-A0A4R4UXD0-F1
#
_cell.length_a   1.000
_cell.length_b   1.000
_cell.length_c   1.000
_cell.angle_alpha   90.00
_cell.angle_beta   90.00
_cell.angle_gamma   90.00
#
_symmetry.space_group_name_H-M   'P 1'
#
loop_
_entity.id
_entity.type
_entity.pdbx_description
1 polymer ?
#
loop_
_entity_poly.entity_id
_entity_poly.type
_entity_poly.pdbx_seq_one_letter_code
_entity_poly.pdbx_strand_id
1 'polypeptide(L)'
;PIWVSPVEPGSVHDITAAQQHVLGALYWAASQLDLPTLADGGYQGAGAGVHTLIKRSTTGRGRPLDADNHTYNLLLRSLRALGERGFALLTGRWRTLQHIAASPRKIGNIVQAALVLTHHEHNRIH
;
A
#
# COMPACT_ATOMS: atom_id res chain seq x y z
N PRO A 1 0.45 -10.58 -3.23
CA PRO A 1 1.08 -10.91 -1.92
C PRO A 1 1.04 -9.66 -1.03
N ILE A 2 0.98 -9.81 0.30
CA ILE A 2 1.02 -8.71 1.27
C ILE A 2 2.42 -8.68 1.88
N TRP A 3 2.94 -7.49 2.10
CA TRP A 3 4.20 -7.23 2.77
C TRP A 3 4.01 -6.10 3.80
N VAL A 4 4.81 -6.12 4.85
CA VAL A 4 4.83 -5.10 5.90
C VAL A 4 6.28 -4.72 6.19
N SER A 5 6.56 -3.42 6.27
CA SER A 5 7.89 -2.89 6.53
C SER A 5 8.35 -3.15 7.97
N PRO A 6 9.65 -2.97 8.26
CA PRO A 6 10.09 -2.67 9.61
C PRO A 6 9.36 -1.45 10.18
N VAL A 7 9.35 -1.33 11.51
CA VAL A 7 8.71 -0.20 12.20
C VAL A 7 9.55 1.06 12.03
N GLU A 8 8.89 2.14 11.61
CA GLU A 8 9.45 3.49 11.54
C GLU A 8 9.10 4.34 12.77
N PRO A 9 9.90 5.37 13.08
CA PRO A 9 9.49 6.43 13.99
C PRO A 9 8.16 7.05 13.54
N GLY A 10 7.27 7.38 14.49
CA GLY A 10 5.93 7.92 14.17
C GLY A 10 5.91 9.27 13.46
N SER A 11 7.06 9.93 13.29
CA SER A 11 7.22 11.17 12.54
C SER A 11 7.61 10.97 11.06
N VAL A 12 7.93 9.74 10.65
CA VAL A 12 8.32 9.44 9.27
C VAL A 12 7.06 9.39 8.41
N HIS A 13 7.07 10.13 7.31
CA HIS A 13 5.99 10.08 6.33
C HIS A 13 6.03 8.77 5.55
N ASP A 14 4.85 8.22 5.22
CA ASP A 14 4.72 6.96 4.48
C ASP A 14 5.54 6.91 3.18
N ILE A 15 5.59 8.01 2.43
CA ILE A 15 6.37 8.08 1.19
C ILE A 15 7.88 7.97 1.46
N THR A 16 8.36 8.51 2.58
CA THR A 16 9.77 8.40 3.01
C THR A 16 10.09 6.97 3.44
N ALA A 17 9.20 6.33 4.19
CA ALA A 17 9.34 4.92 4.52
C ALA A 17 9.35 4.04 3.25
N ALA A 18 8.46 4.32 2.29
CA ALA A 18 8.42 3.57 1.04
C ALA A 18 9.71 3.75 0.21
N GLN A 19 10.26 4.96 0.14
CA GLN A 19 11.55 5.23 -0.49
C GLN A 19 12.68 4.39 0.10
N GLN A 20 12.70 4.25 1.43
CA GLN A 20 13.73 3.48 2.13
C GLN A 20 13.59 1.98 1.94
N HIS A 21 12.36 1.45 1.92
CA HIS A 21 12.14 0.02 2.07
C HIS A 21 11.68 -0.71 0.80
N VAL A 22 10.96 -0.07 -0.12
CA VAL A 22 10.23 -0.80 -1.16
C VAL A 22 10.31 -0.19 -2.56
N LEU A 23 10.42 1.15 -2.71
CA LEU A 23 10.36 1.77 -4.04
C LEU A 23 11.48 1.29 -4.98
N GLY A 24 12.69 1.03 -4.49
CA GLY A 24 13.77 0.50 -5.33
C GLY A 24 13.41 -0.85 -5.97
N ALA A 25 12.79 -1.76 -5.21
CA ALA A 25 12.33 -3.04 -5.74
C ALA A 25 11.14 -2.86 -6.71
N LEU A 26 10.26 -1.90 -6.44
CA LEU A 26 9.11 -1.62 -7.30
C LEU A 26 9.53 -0.97 -8.63
N TYR A 27 10.53 -0.10 -8.63
CA TYR A 27 11.10 0.46 -9.86
C TYR A 27 11.73 -0.64 -10.72
N TRP A 28 12.49 -1.54 -10.09
CA TRP A 28 13.07 -2.68 -10.78
C TRP A 28 11.99 -3.59 -11.37
N ALA A 29 10.91 -3.88 -10.61
CA ALA A 29 9.80 -4.69 -11.11
C ALA A 29 9.09 -4.01 -12.30
N ALA A 30 8.87 -2.70 -12.23
CA ALA A 30 8.28 -1.96 -13.33
C ALA A 30 9.20 -1.96 -14.57
N SER A 31 10.52 -1.79 -14.41
CA SER A 31 11.44 -1.69 -15.54
C SER A 31 11.78 -3.04 -16.16
N GLN A 32 11.94 -4.09 -15.34
CA GLN A 32 12.44 -5.38 -15.78
C GLN A 32 11.35 -6.40 -16.06
N LEU A 33 10.19 -6.27 -15.40
CA LEU A 33 9.12 -7.25 -15.47
C LEU A 33 7.82 -6.69 -16.07
N ASP A 34 7.79 -5.41 -16.43
CA ASP A 34 6.57 -4.70 -16.86
C ASP A 34 5.43 -4.83 -15.81
N LEU A 35 5.82 -4.83 -14.53
CA LEU A 35 4.92 -4.96 -13.39
C LEU A 35 4.80 -3.62 -12.65
N PRO A 36 3.87 -2.74 -13.05
CA PRO A 36 3.69 -1.47 -12.40
C PRO A 36 3.04 -1.62 -11.02
N THR A 37 3.26 -0.63 -10.15
CA THR A 37 2.68 -0.55 -8.82
C THR A 37 1.49 0.40 -8.80
N LEU A 38 0.42 0.01 -8.11
CA LEU A 38 -0.77 0.84 -7.92
C LEU A 38 -0.83 1.34 -6.47
N ALA A 39 -0.79 2.65 -6.26
CA ALA A 39 -0.75 3.28 -4.95
C ALA A 39 -1.87 4.33 -4.77
N ASP A 40 -2.14 4.74 -3.53
CA ASP A 40 -3.10 5.83 -3.26
C ASP A 40 -2.48 7.19 -3.58
N GLY A 41 -3.31 8.23 -3.51
CA GLY A 41 -2.86 9.60 -3.72
C GLY A 41 -1.89 10.13 -2.66
N GLY A 42 -1.68 9.43 -1.53
CA GLY A 42 -0.67 9.77 -0.53
C GLY A 42 0.76 9.51 -1.03
N TYR A 43 0.92 8.58 -1.96
CA TYR A 43 2.20 8.27 -2.62
C TYR A 43 2.40 9.04 -3.92
N GLN A 44 1.66 10.13 -4.14
CA GLN A 44 1.89 10.97 -5.32
C GLN A 44 3.34 11.48 -5.31
N GLY A 45 4.05 11.30 -6.43
CA GLY A 45 5.47 11.63 -6.52
C GLY A 45 6.41 10.45 -6.17
N ALA A 46 5.86 9.25 -5.95
CA ALA A 46 6.64 8.04 -5.73
C ALA A 46 7.44 7.55 -6.96
N GLY A 47 7.44 8.27 -8.09
CA GLY A 47 8.34 8.01 -9.21
C GLY A 47 7.83 7.02 -10.26
N ALA A 48 8.75 6.56 -11.11
CA ALA A 48 8.43 5.77 -12.30
C ALA A 48 7.80 4.42 -11.95
N GLY A 49 6.82 4.00 -12.76
CA GLY A 49 6.13 2.72 -12.56
C GLY A 49 5.17 2.69 -11.36
N VAL A 50 4.98 3.81 -10.64
CA VAL A 50 3.99 3.93 -9.56
C VAL A 50 2.81 4.78 -10.00
N HIS A 51 1.66 4.14 -10.19
CA HIS A 51 0.41 4.79 -10.57
C HIS A 51 -0.37 5.20 -9.33
N THR A 52 -0.62 6.50 -9.20
CA THR A 52 -1.46 7.06 -8.15
C THR A 52 -2.73 7.68 -8.72
N LEU A 53 -3.71 7.93 -7.86
CA LEU A 53 -4.92 8.66 -8.24
C LEU A 53 -4.58 10.04 -8.77
N ILE A 54 -5.25 10.43 -9.85
CA ILE A 54 -5.19 11.79 -10.39
C ILE A 54 -6.01 12.68 -9.46
N LYS A 55 -5.33 13.58 -8.74
CA LYS A 55 -5.97 14.56 -7.87
C LYS A 55 -6.59 15.67 -8.71
N ARG A 56 -7.69 16.23 -8.20
CA ARG A 56 -8.31 17.42 -8.80
C ARG A 56 -7.36 18.61 -8.67
N SER A 57 -7.26 19.42 -9.72
CA SER A 57 -6.49 20.66 -9.67
C SER A 57 -7.01 21.59 -8.57
N THR A 58 -6.10 22.21 -7.82
CA THR A 58 -6.40 23.23 -6.82
C THR A 58 -6.96 24.51 -7.45
N THR A 59 -6.69 24.78 -8.72
CA THR A 59 -7.22 25.94 -9.48
C THR A 59 -8.60 25.70 -10.08
N GLY A 60 -9.06 24.44 -10.14
CA GLY A 60 -10.36 24.03 -10.68
C GLY A 60 -11.35 23.57 -9.61
N ARG A 61 -11.33 24.15 -8.41
CA ARG A 61 -12.26 23.78 -7.33
C ARG A 61 -13.71 23.89 -7.84
N GLY A 62 -14.44 22.78 -7.80
CA GLY A 62 -15.83 22.69 -8.27
C GLY A 62 -16.01 22.14 -9.69
N ARG A 63 -14.96 22.09 -10.52
CA ARG A 63 -15.05 21.45 -11.85
C ARG A 63 -14.94 19.93 -11.71
N PRO A 64 -15.81 19.14 -12.39
CA PRO A 64 -15.66 17.69 -12.48
C PRO A 64 -14.29 17.31 -13.03
N LEU A 65 -13.78 16.14 -12.64
CA LEU A 65 -12.64 15.54 -13.35
C LEU A 65 -13.08 15.23 -14.79
N ASP A 66 -12.13 15.36 -15.72
CA ASP A 66 -12.33 14.88 -17.07
C ASP A 66 -12.74 13.38 -17.07
N ALA A 67 -13.55 12.97 -18.05
CA ALA A 67 -14.11 11.62 -18.13
C ALA A 67 -13.02 10.54 -18.15
N ASP A 68 -11.89 10.79 -18.80
CA ASP A 68 -10.79 9.83 -18.89
C ASP A 68 -10.09 9.70 -17.53
N ASN A 69 -9.85 10.83 -16.84
CA ASN A 69 -9.29 10.85 -15.50
C ASN A 69 -10.21 10.17 -14.47
N HIS A 70 -11.52 10.31 -14.63
CA HIS A 70 -12.49 9.60 -13.80
C HIS A 70 -12.43 8.09 -14.02
N THR A 71 -12.38 7.67 -15.29
CA THR A 71 -12.27 6.25 -15.68
C THR A 71 -10.97 5.63 -15.18
N TYR A 72 -9.84 6.32 -15.37
CA TYR A 72 -8.54 5.91 -14.83
C TYR A 72 -8.59 5.72 -13.31
N ASN A 73 -9.13 6.70 -12.58
CA ASN A 73 -9.24 6.62 -11.12
C ASN A 73 -10.16 5.47 -10.67
N LEU A 74 -11.23 5.20 -11.41
CA LEU A 74 -12.13 4.07 -11.14
C LEU A 74 -11.38 2.74 -11.28
N LEU A 75 -10.71 2.53 -12.42
CA LEU A 75 -9.93 1.32 -12.68
C LEU A 75 -8.83 1.12 -11.64
N LEU A 76 -8.09 2.18 -11.30
CA LEU A 76 -7.03 2.14 -10.29
C LEU A 76 -7.59 1.70 -8.93
N ARG A 77 -8.72 2.26 -8.50
CA ARG A 77 -9.39 1.87 -7.24
C ARG A 77 -9.83 0.41 -7.26
N SER A 78 -10.48 -0.02 -8.34
CA SER A 78 -10.95 -1.40 -8.48
C SER A 78 -9.81 -2.41 -8.39
N LEU A 79 -8.67 -2.13 -9.01
CA LEU A 79 -7.49 -3.01 -8.94
C LEU A 79 -6.85 -2.97 -7.55
N ARG A 80 -6.75 -1.79 -6.93
CA ARG A 80 -6.20 -1.64 -5.56
C ARG A 80 -7.05 -2.32 -4.50
N ALA A 81 -8.35 -2.44 -4.70
CA ALA A 81 -9.26 -3.13 -3.78
C ALA A 81 -8.80 -4.57 -3.46
N LEU A 82 -8.09 -5.24 -4.36
CA LEU A 82 -7.49 -6.56 -4.11
C LEU A 82 -6.39 -6.51 -3.04
N GLY A 83 -5.53 -5.48 -3.08
CA GLY A 83 -4.50 -5.24 -2.08
C GLY A 83 -5.11 -4.83 -0.74
N GLU A 84 -6.08 -3.91 -0.77
CA GLU A 84 -6.83 -3.46 0.41
C GLU A 84 -7.55 -4.62 1.10
N ARG A 85 -8.19 -5.51 0.34
CA ARG A 85 -8.78 -6.75 0.86
C ARG A 85 -7.73 -7.64 1.53
N GLY A 86 -6.54 -7.74 0.95
CA GLY A 86 -5.42 -8.45 1.57
C GLY A 86 -5.10 -7.88 2.96
N PHE A 87 -4.91 -6.56 3.06
CA PHE A 87 -4.68 -5.90 4.34
C PHE A 87 -5.83 -6.07 5.32
N ALA A 88 -7.09 -6.02 4.84
CA ALA A 88 -8.26 -6.27 5.68
C ALA A 88 -8.32 -7.70 6.23
N LEU A 89 -7.88 -8.69 5.44
CA LEU A 89 -7.73 -10.07 5.94
C LEU A 89 -6.67 -10.15 7.02
N LEU A 90 -5.52 -9.48 6.84
CA LEU A 90 -4.48 -9.44 7.86
C LEU A 90 -4.98 -8.78 9.16
N THR A 91 -5.47 -7.55 9.09
CA THR A 91 -5.82 -6.76 10.29
C THR A 91 -7.13 -7.20 10.93
N GLY A 92 -8.07 -7.73 10.14
CA GLY A 92 -9.37 -8.21 10.63
C GLY A 92 -9.31 -9.60 11.25
N ARG A 93 -8.43 -10.48 10.77
CA ARG A 93 -8.31 -11.87 11.25
C ARG A 93 -7.73 -11.96 12.65
N TRP A 94 -6.75 -11.11 12.98
CA TRP A 94 -5.99 -11.16 14.22
C TRP A 94 -6.46 -10.08 15.19
N ARG A 95 -7.22 -10.48 16.23
CA ARG A 95 -7.69 -9.54 17.28
C ARG A 95 -6.54 -8.74 17.93
N THR A 96 -5.35 -9.35 18.02
CA THR A 96 -4.14 -8.67 18.51
C THR A 96 -3.74 -7.47 17.67
N LEU A 97 -4.11 -7.41 16.39
CA LEU A 97 -3.84 -6.27 15.51
C LEU A 97 -4.92 -5.18 15.59
N GLN A 98 -6.11 -5.48 16.11
CA GLN A 98 -7.21 -4.52 16.20
C GLN A 98 -7.05 -3.53 17.36
N HIS A 99 -6.44 -3.98 18.46
CA HIS A 99 -6.28 -3.18 19.67
C HIS A 99 -4.86 -3.33 20.23
N ILE A 100 -3.92 -2.57 19.66
CA ILE A 100 -2.51 -2.63 20.07
C ILE A 100 -2.20 -1.51 21.05
N ALA A 101 -1.91 -1.88 22.29
CA ALA A 101 -1.29 -1.02 23.30
C ALA A 101 0.19 -1.35 23.54
N ALA A 102 0.78 -2.22 22.70
CA ALA A 102 2.17 -2.65 22.82
C ALA A 102 3.15 -1.59 22.27
N SER A 103 4.39 -1.60 22.75
CA SER A 103 5.42 -0.68 22.26
C SER A 103 5.73 -0.90 20.76
N PRO A 104 6.13 0.14 20.01
CA PRO A 104 6.44 0.03 18.58
C PRO A 104 7.55 -0.98 18.25
N ARG A 105 8.42 -1.34 19.20
CA ARG A 105 9.39 -2.43 18.95
C ARG A 105 8.75 -3.82 18.99
N LYS A 106 7.72 -4.02 19.81
CA LYS A 106 7.03 -5.31 19.95
C LYS A 106 5.98 -5.52 18.86
N ILE A 107 5.34 -4.45 18.39
CA ILE A 107 4.32 -4.53 17.33
C ILE A 107 4.87 -5.12 16.03
N GLY A 108 6.11 -4.80 15.65
CA GLY A 108 6.72 -5.31 14.41
C GLY A 108 6.75 -6.84 14.37
N ASN A 109 7.22 -7.47 15.45
CA ASN A 109 7.26 -8.94 15.54
C ASN A 109 5.85 -9.55 15.52
N ILE A 110 4.87 -8.90 16.17
CA ILE A 110 3.47 -9.36 16.17
C ILE A 110 2.89 -9.31 14.76
N VAL A 111 3.11 -8.21 14.03
CA VAL A 111 2.62 -8.02 12.65
C VAL A 111 3.28 -9.01 11.70
N GLN A 112 4.59 -9.26 11.83
CA GLN A 112 5.30 -10.25 11.00
C GLN A 112 4.79 -11.67 11.26
N ALA A 113 4.59 -12.06 12.53
CA ALA A 113 4.02 -13.36 12.87
C ALA A 113 2.59 -13.51 12.31
N ALA A 114 1.76 -12.49 12.48
CA ALA A 114 0.41 -12.43 11.91
C ALA A 114 0.43 -12.55 10.37
N LEU A 115 1.38 -11.90 9.70
CA LEU A 115 1.54 -11.97 8.25
C LEU A 115 1.87 -13.39 7.77
N VAL A 116 2.81 -14.07 8.44
CA VAL A 116 3.16 -15.47 8.13
C VAL A 116 1.95 -16.39 8.30
N LEU A 117 1.23 -16.24 9.42
CA LEU A 117 0.03 -17.04 9.68
C LEU A 117 -1.09 -16.77 8.66
N THR A 118 -1.31 -15.51 8.28
CA THR A 118 -2.29 -15.16 7.22
C THR A 118 -1.91 -15.79 5.89
N HIS A 119 -0.63 -15.77 5.51
CA HIS A 119 -0.20 -16.42 4.27
C HIS A 119 -0.34 -17.93 4.34
N HIS A 120 -0.07 -18.57 5.47
CA HIS A 120 -0.29 -20.00 5.67
C HIS A 120 -1.77 -20.37 5.53
N GLU A 121 -2.69 -19.65 6.19
CA GLU A 121 -4.15 -19.90 6.09
C GLU A 121 -4.68 -19.77 4.65
N HIS A 122 -4.02 -18.97 3.81
CA HIS A 122 -4.44 -18.72 2.43
C HIS A 122 -3.55 -19.42 1.39
N ASN A 123 -2.78 -20.44 1.80
CA ASN A 123 -1.90 -21.24 0.94
C ASN A 123 -0.96 -20.39 0.07
N ARG A 124 -0.33 -19.39 0.68
CA ARG A 124 0.62 -18.46 0.02
C ARG A 124 2.08 -18.70 0.39
N ILE A 125 2.35 -19.68 1.25
CA ILE A 125 3.68 -20.17 1.58
C ILE A 125 3.68 -21.65 1.19
N HIS A 126 4.56 -22.01 0.26
CA HIS A 126 4.90 -23.38 -0.12
C HIS A 126 6.38 -23.62 0.17
#